data_AF-A0A5E5BYU2-F1
#
_entry.id   AF-A0A5E5BYU2-F1
#
_cell.length_a   1.000
_cell.length_b   1.000
_cell.length_c   1.000
_cell.angle_alpha   90.00
_cell.angle_beta   90.00
_cell.angle_gamma   90.00
#
_symmetry.space_group_name_H-M   'P 1'
#
loop_
_entity.id
_entity.type
_entity.pdbx_description
1 polymer ?
#
loop_
_entity_poly.entity_id
_entity_poly.type
_entity_poly.pdbx_seq_one_letter_code
_entity_poly.pdbx_strand_id
1 'polypeptide(L)'
;MRLVALAALLALLSACTDPDTARRALEGAGYTDVRIGGYSYFGCSEKDSFSTAFTAKGPTGVPVSGAVCSNVIFKNATIRLN
;
A
#
# COMPACT_ATOMS: atom_id res chain seq x y z
N MET A 1 -17.85 25.35 0.83
CA MET A 1 -16.38 25.44 0.65
C MET A 1 -15.59 24.46 1.52
N ARG A 2 -15.90 24.27 2.81
CA ARG A 2 -15.18 23.32 3.70
C ARG A 2 -15.27 21.83 3.26
N LEU A 3 -16.44 21.38 2.79
CA LEU A 3 -16.64 19.98 2.35
C LEU A 3 -15.87 19.62 1.08
N VAL A 4 -15.75 20.56 0.14
CA VAL A 4 -14.97 20.39 -1.10
C VAL A 4 -13.48 20.31 -0.81
N ALA A 5 -12.99 21.12 0.13
CA ALA A 5 -11.60 21.06 0.59
C ALA A 5 -11.27 19.73 1.30
N LEU A 6 -12.19 19.20 2.12
CA LEU A 6 -12.01 17.88 2.76
C LEU A 6 -11.99 16.74 1.72
N ALA A 7 -12.88 16.77 0.74
CA ALA A 7 -12.94 15.77 -0.32
C ALA A 7 -11.67 15.80 -1.20
N ALA A 8 -11.16 16.99 -1.51
CA ALA A 8 -9.89 17.15 -2.22
C ALA A 8 -8.70 16.63 -1.41
N LEU A 9 -8.68 16.85 -0.10
CA LEU A 9 -7.64 16.33 0.79
C LEU A 9 -7.65 14.79 0.83
N LEU A 10 -8.83 14.18 0.98
CA LEU A 10 -9.02 12.72 0.93
C LEU A 10 -8.61 12.11 -0.42
N ALA A 11 -8.84 12.83 -1.52
CA ALA A 11 -8.37 12.41 -2.85
C ALA A 11 -6.84 12.48 -2.98
N LEU A 12 -6.19 13.48 -2.39
CA LEU A 12 -4.72 13.59 -2.36
C LEU A 12 -4.07 12.46 -1.55
N LEU A 13 -4.74 11.95 -0.51
CA LEU A 13 -4.31 10.77 0.24
C LEU A 13 -4.32 9.49 -0.60
N SER A 14 -5.24 9.37 -1.57
CA SER A 14 -5.28 8.23 -2.50
C SER A 14 -4.18 8.28 -3.57
N ALA A 15 -3.69 9.49 -3.90
CA ALA A 15 -2.59 9.68 -4.83
C ALA A 15 -1.22 9.23 -4.27
N CYS A 16 -1.14 8.90 -2.97
CA CYS A 16 0.01 8.26 -2.35
C CYS A 16 -0.16 6.73 -2.20
N THR A 17 -1.08 6.11 -2.93
CA THR A 17 -1.21 4.64 -3.00
C THR A 17 -1.12 4.13 -4.43
N ASP A 18 -0.48 2.99 -4.62
CA ASP A 18 -0.48 2.23 -5.88
C ASP A 18 -0.99 0.80 -5.59
N PRO A 19 -2.31 0.57 -5.73
CA PRO A 19 -2.91 -0.72 -5.41
C PRO A 19 -2.55 -1.83 -6.40
N ASP A 20 -2.30 -1.49 -7.66
CA ASP A 20 -1.96 -2.48 -8.69
C ASP A 20 -0.52 -2.98 -8.53
N THR A 21 0.43 -2.08 -8.28
CA THR A 21 1.81 -2.48 -7.95
C THR A 21 1.85 -3.27 -6.64
N ALA A 22 1.09 -2.85 -5.62
CA ALA A 22 1.01 -3.58 -4.36
C ALA A 22 0.48 -5.01 -4.56
N ARG A 23 -0.61 -5.17 -5.31
CA ARG A 23 -1.19 -6.49 -5.60
C ARG A 23 -0.21 -7.38 -6.36
N ARG A 24 0.42 -6.87 -7.41
CA ARG A 24 1.42 -7.63 -8.20
C ARG A 24 2.62 -8.07 -7.34
N ALA A 25 3.12 -7.19 -6.48
CA ALA A 25 4.22 -7.50 -5.58
C ALA A 25 3.83 -8.61 -4.60
N LEU A 26 2.65 -8.52 -3.99
CA LEU A 26 2.13 -9.50 -3.03
C LEU A 26 1.88 -10.86 -3.68
N GLU A 27 1.18 -10.91 -4.81
CA GLU A 27 0.90 -12.15 -5.54
C GLU A 27 2.20 -12.79 -6.05
N GLY A 28 3.12 -12.01 -6.60
CA GLY A 28 4.43 -12.49 -7.05
C GLY A 28 5.31 -13.03 -5.91
N ALA A 29 5.09 -12.56 -4.68
CA ALA A 29 5.74 -13.06 -3.47
C ALA A 29 5.02 -14.25 -2.82
N GLY A 30 3.93 -14.76 -3.42
CA GLY A 30 3.19 -15.93 -2.92
C GLY A 30 2.12 -15.62 -1.88
N TYR A 31 1.71 -14.36 -1.73
CA TYR A 31 0.59 -13.99 -0.87
C TYR A 31 -0.73 -14.29 -1.56
N THR A 32 -1.73 -14.68 -0.78
CA THR A 32 -3.09 -15.02 -1.25
C THR A 32 -4.13 -14.29 -0.41
N ASP A 33 -5.40 -14.30 -0.84
CA ASP A 33 -6.49 -13.56 -0.18
C ASP A 33 -6.15 -12.07 0.04
N VAL A 34 -5.47 -11.44 -0.94
CA VAL A 34 -4.97 -10.08 -0.84
C VAL A 34 -6.12 -9.08 -0.83
N ARG A 35 -6.22 -8.31 0.26
CA ARG A 35 -7.08 -7.14 0.40
C ARG A 35 -6.21 -5.90 0.55
N ILE A 36 -6.27 -5.05 -0.47
CA ILE A 36 -5.62 -3.75 -0.46
C ILE A 36 -6.45 -2.78 0.38
N GLY A 37 -5.79 -2.09 1.32
CA GLY A 37 -6.35 -1.03 2.13
C GLY A 37 -6.05 0.35 1.55
N GLY A 38 -6.21 1.38 2.38
CA GLY A 38 -5.87 2.77 2.03
C GLY A 38 -4.40 3.11 2.25
N TYR A 39 -4.13 4.40 2.42
CA TYR A 39 -2.79 4.91 2.70
C TYR A 39 -2.29 4.48 4.08
N SER A 40 -1.08 3.91 4.14
CA SER A 40 -0.41 3.61 5.40
C SER A 40 0.55 4.73 5.78
N TYR A 41 0.15 5.57 6.75
CA TYR A 41 0.91 6.75 7.15
C TYR A 41 2.25 6.42 7.85
N PHE A 42 2.43 5.19 8.33
CA PHE A 42 3.58 4.79 9.17
C PHE A 42 4.31 3.53 8.68
N GLY A 43 3.90 2.93 7.56
CA GLY A 43 4.50 1.68 7.07
C GLY A 43 5.80 1.87 6.28
N CYS A 44 5.96 3.03 5.63
CA CYS A 44 7.04 3.30 4.68
C CYS A 44 7.93 4.45 5.15
N SER A 45 9.18 4.50 4.65
CA SER A 45 10.09 5.59 5.01
C SER A 45 9.66 6.88 4.31
N GLU A 46 10.05 8.06 4.80
CA GLU A 46 9.76 9.37 4.15
C GLU A 46 10.22 9.45 2.69
N LYS A 47 11.07 8.52 2.26
CA LYS A 47 11.63 8.41 0.91
C LYS A 47 10.78 7.58 -0.04
N ASP A 48 9.68 7.00 0.43
CA ASP A 48 8.79 6.15 -0.38
C ASP A 48 7.57 6.97 -0.86
N SER A 49 7.36 6.98 -2.17
CA SER A 49 6.35 7.82 -2.84
C SER A 49 4.93 7.27 -2.69
N PHE A 50 4.80 5.97 -2.43
CA PHE A 50 3.53 5.31 -2.20
C PHE A 50 3.60 4.37 -1.00
N SER A 51 2.54 4.36 -0.19
CA SER A 51 2.39 3.46 0.94
C SER A 51 1.00 2.84 0.94
N THR A 52 0.90 1.65 0.34
CA THR A 52 -0.37 0.93 0.18
C THR A 52 -0.52 -0.10 1.29
N ALA A 53 -1.48 0.07 2.21
CA ALA A 53 -1.77 -0.93 3.24
C ALA A 53 -2.32 -2.23 2.62
N PHE A 54 -2.06 -3.37 3.23
CA PHE A 54 -2.67 -4.64 2.82
C PHE A 54 -2.92 -5.57 4.00
N THR A 55 -3.87 -6.49 3.80
CA THR A 55 -4.05 -7.71 4.58
C THR A 55 -4.10 -8.88 3.62
N ALA A 56 -3.44 -9.99 3.95
CA ALA A 56 -3.34 -11.15 3.08
C ALA A 56 -3.00 -12.40 3.91
N LYS A 57 -3.00 -13.58 3.29
CA LYS A 57 -2.32 -14.76 3.80
C LYS A 57 -0.93 -14.81 3.20
N GLY A 58 0.10 -14.95 4.03
CA GLY A 58 1.46 -15.14 3.57
C GLY A 58 1.66 -16.50 2.89
N PRO A 59 2.83 -16.75 2.31
CA PRO A 59 3.14 -18.02 1.64
C PRO A 59 3.04 -19.25 2.56
N THR A 60 3.11 -19.05 3.87
CA THR A 60 2.94 -20.06 4.90
C THR A 60 1.48 -20.34 5.27
N GLY A 61 0.53 -19.63 4.66
CA GLY A 61 -0.91 -19.70 4.97
C GLY A 61 -1.33 -18.86 6.19
N VAL A 62 -0.38 -18.21 6.88
CA VAL A 62 -0.66 -17.39 8.07
C VAL A 62 -1.19 -16.02 7.65
N PRO A 63 -2.27 -15.51 8.28
CA PRO A 63 -2.75 -14.16 8.02
C PRO A 63 -1.71 -13.12 8.45
N VAL A 64 -1.45 -12.16 7.57
CA VAL A 64 -0.47 -11.08 7.75
C VAL A 64 -1.03 -9.76 7.27
N SER A 65 -0.53 -8.68 7.85
CA SER A 65 -0.88 -7.31 7.50
C SER A 65 0.37 -6.46 7.40
N GLY A 66 0.32 -5.42 6.59
CA GLY A 66 1.47 -4.57 6.38
C GLY A 66 1.22 -3.47 5.38
N ALA A 67 2.31 -2.97 4.80
CA ALA A 67 2.29 -2.00 3.73
C ALA A 67 3.23 -2.42 2.60
N VAL A 68 2.83 -2.15 1.36
CA VAL A 68 3.73 -2.18 0.22
C VAL A 68 4.21 -0.76 -0.03
N CYS A 69 5.52 -0.57 0.12
CA CYS A 69 6.21 0.68 -0.17
C CYS A 69 6.71 0.63 -1.60
N SER A 70 6.31 1.58 -2.44
CA SER A 70 6.85 1.72 -3.79
C SER A 70 7.25 3.17 -4.08
N ASN A 71 8.17 3.33 -5.03
CA ASN A 71 8.67 4.63 -5.44
C ASN A 71 8.29 4.91 -6.89
N VAL A 72 7.93 6.17 -7.21
CA VAL A 72 7.61 6.52 -8.61
C VAL A 72 8.84 6.47 -9.50
N ILE A 73 10.01 6.76 -8.92
CA ILE A 73 11.30 6.88 -9.63
C ILE A 73 11.94 5.49 -9.86
N PHE A 74 11.81 4.60 -8.87
CA PHE A 74 12.34 3.24 -8.94
C PHE A 74 11.15 2.28 -8.89
N LYS A 75 10.94 1.50 -9.96
CA LYS A 75 9.89 0.45 -10.07
C LYS A 75 10.07 -0.72 -9.09
N ASN A 76 10.68 -0.48 -7.93
CA ASN A 76 10.85 -1.42 -6.85
C ASN A 76 9.66 -1.29 -5.89
N ALA A 77 9.18 -2.43 -5.41
CA ALA A 77 8.17 -2.54 -4.38
C ALA A 77 8.76 -3.35 -3.22
N THR A 78 8.61 -2.84 -2.00
CA THR A 78 9.06 -3.51 -0.78
C THR A 78 7.84 -3.87 0.05
N ILE A 79 7.67 -5.16 0.36
CA ILE A 79 6.63 -5.64 1.27
C ILE A 79 7.16 -5.51 2.70
N ARG A 80 6.49 -4.71 3.53
CA ARG A 80 6.79 -4.56 4.96
C ARG A 80 5.64 -5.11 5.78
N LEU A 81 5.94 -6.06 6.64
CA LEU A 81 4.99 -6.65 7.59
C LEU A 81 5.02 -5.85 8.89
N ASN A 82 3.86 -5.73 9.55
CA ASN A 82 3.72 -5.14 10.88
C ASN A 82 3.60 -6.22 11.95
#